data_AF-A0A820CAX6-F1
#
_entry.id   AF-A0A820CAX6-F1
#
_cell.length_a   1.000
_cell.length_b   1.000
_cell.length_c   1.000
_cell.angle_alpha   90.00
_cell.angle_beta   90.00
_cell.angle_gamma   90.00
#
_symmetry.space_group_name_H-M   'P 1'
#
loop_
_entity.id
_entity.type
_entity.pdbx_description
1 polymer ?
#
loop_
_entity_poly.entity_id
_entity_poly.type
_entity_poly.pdbx_seq_one_letter_code
_entity_poly.pdbx_strand_id
1 'polypeptide(L)'
;ASSIKIALKIYSLSSMYYGIFEQNINKLCNNLNVIKYLYKNKLCDTKQHLRFVTIQRIAIQMEFFSLSNFRTLTQIDQQVIFKLFELSIHRYSEVRRQAQIYLFTMFSQFFFSYQVIVDRIIELLDKSDEVDHDEIKGCLYILLGNESFFLPTKHSWEILEKLWPSIAC
;
A
#
# COMPACT_ATOMS: atom_id res chain seq x y z
N ALA A 1 -16.61 16.15 8.39
CA ALA A 1 -15.22 15.63 8.45
C ALA A 1 -15.14 14.23 9.10
N SER A 2 -15.76 14.01 10.27
CA SER A 2 -15.72 12.72 10.98
C SER A 2 -16.34 11.56 10.21
N SER A 3 -17.45 11.80 9.48
CA SER A 3 -18.11 10.80 8.63
C SER A 3 -17.24 10.31 7.45
N ILE A 4 -16.50 11.21 6.81
CA ILE A 4 -15.61 10.86 5.67
C ILE A 4 -14.41 10.03 6.17
N LYS A 5 -13.86 10.34 7.34
CA LYS A 5 -12.81 9.54 7.97
C LYS A 5 -13.30 8.12 8.29
N ILE A 6 -14.54 7.97 8.73
CA ILE A 6 -15.17 6.66 8.98
C ILE A 6 -15.36 5.89 7.67
N ALA A 7 -15.86 6.54 6.61
CA ALA A 7 -16.00 5.91 5.30
C ALA A 7 -14.64 5.43 4.74
N LEU A 8 -13.60 6.27 4.80
CA LEU A 8 -12.23 5.89 4.43
C LEU A 8 -11.73 4.66 5.21
N LYS A 9 -12.02 4.63 6.51
CA LYS A 9 -11.63 3.49 7.35
C LYS A 9 -12.40 2.23 6.98
N ILE A 10 -13.69 2.34 6.64
CA ILE A 10 -14.51 1.22 6.16
C ILE A 10 -13.96 0.69 4.83
N TYR A 11 -13.63 1.56 3.86
CA TYR A 11 -13.02 1.15 2.59
C TYR A 11 -11.65 0.50 2.79
N SER A 12 -10.83 1.03 3.70
CA SER A 12 -9.54 0.42 4.03
C SER A 12 -9.70 -0.95 4.65
N LEU A 13 -10.69 -1.13 5.54
CA LEU A 13 -10.99 -2.41 6.15
C LEU A 13 -11.59 -3.37 5.13
N SER A 14 -12.54 -2.97 4.29
CA SER A 14 -13.14 -3.89 3.31
C SER A 14 -12.13 -4.43 2.31
N SER A 15 -11.16 -3.62 1.90
CA SER A 15 -10.16 -4.05 0.93
C SER A 15 -8.97 -4.78 1.59
N MET A 16 -8.56 -4.43 2.81
CA MET A 16 -7.48 -5.12 3.55
C MET A 16 -7.91 -6.33 4.38
N TYR A 17 -9.17 -6.42 4.81
CA TYR A 17 -9.59 -7.37 5.84
C TYR A 17 -9.95 -8.73 5.23
N TYR A 18 -8.97 -9.64 5.23
CA TYR A 18 -9.17 -11.08 5.03
C TYR A 18 -8.95 -11.87 6.33
N GLY A 19 -9.16 -11.24 7.48
CA GLY A 19 -9.12 -11.88 8.80
C GLY A 19 -7.78 -11.79 9.55
N ILE A 20 -6.69 -11.35 8.91
CA ILE A 20 -5.38 -11.18 9.58
C ILE A 20 -4.75 -9.85 9.16
N PHE A 21 -4.31 -9.06 10.15
CA PHE A 21 -3.56 -7.83 9.91
C PHE A 21 -2.08 -8.14 9.71
N GLU A 22 -1.46 -7.59 8.67
CA GLU A 22 -0.02 -7.69 8.40
C GLU A 22 0.83 -7.28 9.63
N GLN A 23 0.38 -6.26 10.36
CA GLN A 23 1.01 -5.82 11.60
C GLN A 23 1.07 -6.91 12.69
N ASN A 24 0.06 -7.78 12.74
CA ASN A 24 0.03 -8.88 13.70
C ASN A 24 1.05 -9.95 13.31
N ILE A 25 1.16 -10.29 12.01
CA ILE A 25 2.18 -11.23 11.52
C ILE A 25 3.58 -10.71 11.81
N ASN A 26 3.86 -9.44 11.53
CA ASN A 26 5.18 -8.85 11.80
C ASN A 26 5.55 -8.93 13.30
N LYS A 27 4.59 -8.69 14.19
CA LYS A 27 4.78 -8.89 15.64
C LYS A 27 5.08 -10.35 15.98
N LEU A 28 4.31 -11.29 15.43
CA LEU A 28 4.52 -12.72 15.63
C LEU A 28 5.90 -13.17 15.13
N CYS A 29 6.32 -12.72 13.94
CA CYS A 29 7.65 -12.97 13.38
C CYS A 29 8.77 -12.46 14.29
N ASN A 30 8.64 -11.21 14.78
CA ASN A 30 9.62 -10.62 15.69
C ASN A 30 9.71 -11.41 17.00
N ASN A 31 8.57 -11.79 17.57
CA ASN A 31 8.52 -12.63 18.76
C ASN A 31 9.19 -14.00 18.53
N LEU A 32 8.96 -14.64 17.38
CA LEU A 32 9.64 -15.90 17.04
C LEU A 32 11.15 -15.73 16.88
N ASN A 33 11.62 -14.61 16.34
CA ASN A 33 13.05 -14.36 16.21
C ASN A 33 13.72 -14.23 17.58
N VAL A 34 13.07 -13.53 18.52
CA VAL A 34 13.53 -13.42 19.91
C VAL A 34 13.55 -14.79 20.59
N ILE A 35 12.45 -15.55 20.48
CA ILE A 35 12.35 -16.91 21.04
C ILE A 35 13.42 -17.84 20.44
N LYS A 36 13.60 -17.81 19.12
CA LYS A 36 14.61 -18.60 18.41
C LYS A 36 16.01 -18.26 18.90
N TYR A 37 16.28 -16.99 19.21
CA TYR A 37 17.56 -16.54 19.75
C TYR A 37 17.76 -17.05 21.18
N LEU A 38 16.78 -16.87 22.06
CA LEU A 38 16.84 -17.28 23.47
C LEU A 38 17.03 -18.80 23.63
N TYR A 39 16.33 -19.59 22.82
CA TYR A 39 16.40 -21.05 22.88
C TYR A 39 17.34 -21.65 21.83
N LYS A 40 18.27 -20.87 21.27
CA LYS A 40 19.27 -21.38 20.33
C LYS A 40 20.25 -22.30 21.08
N ASN A 41 20.21 -23.59 20.77
CA ASN A 41 21.26 -24.50 21.22
C ASN A 41 22.56 -24.16 20.47
N LYS A 42 23.57 -23.66 21.19
CA LYS A 42 24.88 -23.29 20.63
C LYS A 42 25.83 -24.48 20.50
N LEU A 43 25.51 -25.61 21.14
CA LEU A 43 26.35 -26.82 21.15
C LEU A 43 26.15 -27.68 19.91
N CYS A 44 24.91 -27.73 19.39
CA CYS A 44 24.59 -28.40 18.14
C CYS A 44 24.26 -27.32 17.09
N ASP A 45 25.13 -27.14 16.09
CA ASP A 45 24.93 -26.15 15.01
C ASP A 45 23.85 -26.57 13.99
N THR A 46 23.29 -27.77 14.17
CA THR A 46 22.15 -28.25 13.40
C THR A 46 20.86 -27.51 13.77
N LYS A 47 19.96 -27.30 12.81
CA LYS A 47 18.63 -26.65 12.96
C LYS A 47 17.63 -27.43 13.85
N GLN A 48 18.08 -28.00 14.96
CA GLN A 48 17.23 -28.68 15.95
C GLN A 48 16.55 -27.63 16.82
N HIS A 49 15.41 -27.13 16.36
CA HIS A 49 14.57 -26.25 17.15
C HIS A 49 13.63 -27.06 18.05
N LEU A 50 13.30 -26.51 19.22
CA LEU A 50 12.25 -27.05 20.08
C LEU A 50 10.94 -27.17 19.28
N ARG A 51 10.18 -28.24 19.52
CA ARG A 51 8.94 -28.54 18.79
C ARG A 51 7.97 -27.36 18.77
N PHE A 52 7.86 -26.61 19.86
CA PHE A 52 6.97 -25.45 19.92
C PHE A 52 7.37 -24.35 18.92
N VAL A 53 8.67 -24.09 18.72
CA VAL A 53 9.16 -23.12 17.74
C VAL A 53 8.81 -23.56 16.32
N THR A 54 8.93 -24.86 16.04
CA THR A 54 8.54 -25.42 14.74
C THR A 54 7.04 -25.27 14.48
N ILE A 55 6.19 -25.55 15.48
CA ILE A 55 4.73 -25.38 15.36
C ILE A 55 4.39 -23.91 15.09
N GLN A 56 4.96 -22.97 15.85
CA GLN A 56 4.70 -21.55 15.64
C GLN A 56 5.18 -21.06 14.27
N ARG A 57 6.31 -21.57 13.77
CA ARG A 57 6.75 -21.27 12.39
C ARG A 57 5.75 -21.74 11.34
N ILE A 58 5.20 -22.94 11.50
CA ILE A 58 4.19 -23.46 10.57
C ILE A 58 2.93 -22.59 10.60
N ALA A 59 2.48 -22.18 11.79
CA ALA A 59 1.35 -21.28 11.94
C ALA A 59 1.59 -19.95 11.22
N ILE A 60 2.73 -19.28 11.47
CA ILE A 60 3.09 -18.03 10.78
C ILE A 60 3.21 -18.23 9.27
N GLN A 61 3.81 -19.33 8.81
CA GLN A 61 3.94 -19.61 7.38
C GLN A 61 2.57 -19.74 6.71
N MET A 62 1.62 -20.40 7.38
CA MET A 62 0.26 -20.56 6.88
C MET A 62 -0.49 -19.23 6.83
N GLU A 63 -0.38 -18.41 7.87
CA GLU A 63 -0.95 -17.06 7.89
C GLU A 63 -0.33 -16.18 6.79
N PHE A 64 1.00 -16.26 6.62
CA PHE A 64 1.72 -15.53 5.58
C PHE A 64 1.28 -15.95 4.19
N PHE A 65 1.13 -17.25 3.93
CA PHE A 65 0.64 -17.75 2.65
C PHE A 65 -0.77 -17.22 2.33
N SER A 66 -1.63 -17.17 3.35
CA SER A 66 -2.97 -16.58 3.20
C SER A 66 -2.93 -15.09 2.84
N LEU A 67 -1.92 -14.34 3.29
CA LEU A 67 -1.74 -12.93 2.94
C LEU A 67 -1.00 -12.72 1.61
N SER A 68 -0.05 -13.59 1.26
CA SER A 68 0.81 -13.47 0.07
C SER A 68 0.13 -13.86 -1.23
N ASN A 69 -1.14 -14.27 -1.18
CA ASN A 69 -1.95 -14.47 -2.37
C ASN A 69 -2.16 -13.10 -3.04
N PHE A 70 -1.27 -12.78 -3.97
CA PHE A 70 -1.37 -11.62 -4.84
C PHE A 70 -2.71 -11.69 -5.57
N ARG A 71 -3.59 -10.74 -5.26
CA ARG A 71 -4.91 -10.70 -5.86
C ARG A 71 -4.86 -10.02 -7.22
N THR A 72 -5.62 -10.56 -8.14
CA THR A 72 -5.96 -9.84 -9.36
C THR A 72 -6.85 -8.67 -8.99
N LEU A 73 -6.60 -7.54 -9.64
CA LEU A 73 -7.35 -6.32 -9.46
C LEU A 73 -8.81 -6.54 -9.91
N THR A 74 -9.78 -6.45 -9.00
CA THR A 74 -11.19 -6.54 -9.38
C THR A 74 -11.74 -5.18 -9.83
N GLN A 75 -12.87 -5.18 -10.52
CA GLN A 75 -13.55 -3.93 -10.92
C GLN A 75 -13.96 -3.07 -9.72
N ILE A 76 -14.32 -3.70 -8.59
CA ILE A 76 -14.64 -2.99 -7.34
C ILE A 76 -13.39 -2.33 -6.78
N ASP A 77 -12.25 -3.03 -6.78
CA ASP A 77 -10.97 -2.46 -6.31
C ASP A 77 -10.57 -1.26 -7.16
N GLN A 78 -10.76 -1.30 -8.48
CA GLN A 78 -10.55 -0.15 -9.37
C GLN A 78 -11.40 1.06 -8.97
N GLN A 79 -12.70 0.86 -8.74
CA GLN A 79 -13.60 1.95 -8.31
C GLN A 79 -13.20 2.53 -6.96
N VAL A 80 -12.78 1.66 -6.02
CA VAL A 80 -12.29 2.09 -4.70
C VAL A 80 -11.00 2.91 -4.87
N ILE A 81 -10.07 2.46 -5.71
CA ILE A 81 -8.82 3.16 -6.01
C ILE A 81 -9.10 4.54 -6.62
N PHE A 82 -10.01 4.65 -7.59
CA PHE A 82 -10.44 5.92 -8.14
C PHE A 82 -11.05 6.86 -7.10
N LYS A 83 -11.93 6.33 -6.23
CA LYS A 83 -12.56 7.17 -5.20
C LYS A 83 -11.58 7.60 -4.11
N LEU A 84 -10.63 6.74 -3.76
CA LEU A 84 -9.52 7.08 -2.88
C LEU A 84 -8.62 8.14 -3.51
N PHE A 85 -8.39 8.09 -4.82
CA PHE A 85 -7.63 9.09 -5.54
C PHE A 85 -8.30 10.48 -5.48
N GLU A 86 -9.61 10.56 -5.73
CA GLU A 86 -10.38 11.81 -5.60
C GLU A 86 -10.28 12.39 -4.17
N LEU A 87 -10.37 11.54 -3.14
CA LEU A 87 -10.21 11.95 -1.74
C LEU A 87 -8.78 12.36 -1.39
N SER A 88 -7.78 11.80 -2.07
CA SER A 88 -6.36 12.11 -1.91
C SER A 88 -5.92 13.45 -2.54
N ILE A 89 -6.84 14.09 -3.28
CA ILE A 89 -6.65 15.39 -3.91
C ILE A 89 -7.55 16.46 -3.28
N HIS A 90 -8.50 16.04 -2.42
CA HIS A 90 -9.44 16.94 -1.76
C HIS A 90 -8.76 18.07 -0.97
N ARG A 91 -9.41 19.26 -0.94
CA ARG A 91 -9.02 20.45 -0.17
C ARG A 91 -8.69 20.24 1.32
N TYR A 92 -9.30 19.28 2.01
CA TYR A 92 -9.03 19.05 3.44
C TYR A 92 -7.77 18.20 3.64
N SER A 93 -6.68 18.82 4.11
CA SER A 93 -5.37 18.19 4.33
C SER A 93 -5.42 16.90 5.16
N GLU A 94 -6.25 16.86 6.20
CA GLU A 94 -6.44 15.69 7.08
C GLU A 94 -7.05 14.49 6.34
N VAL A 95 -8.06 14.74 5.49
CA VAL A 95 -8.70 13.71 4.67
C VAL A 95 -7.72 13.26 3.59
N ARG A 96 -7.03 14.23 2.97
CA ARG A 96 -6.01 14.02 1.94
C ARG A 96 -4.93 13.05 2.41
N ARG A 97 -4.28 13.36 3.53
CA ARG A 97 -3.21 12.55 4.11
C ARG A 97 -3.67 11.13 4.41
N GLN A 98 -4.86 10.97 4.99
CA GLN A 98 -5.38 9.66 5.33
C GLN A 98 -5.74 8.84 4.08
N ALA A 99 -6.33 9.47 3.06
CA ALA A 99 -6.62 8.83 1.78
C ALA A 99 -5.33 8.40 1.04
N GLN A 100 -4.29 9.24 1.04
CA GLN A 100 -2.99 8.92 0.43
C GLN A 100 -2.33 7.69 1.07
N ILE A 101 -2.35 7.59 2.40
CA ILE A 101 -1.81 6.42 3.11
C ILE A 101 -2.50 5.14 2.62
N TYR A 102 -3.84 5.15 2.54
CA TYR A 102 -4.60 3.99 2.07
C TYR A 102 -4.38 3.70 0.59
N LEU A 103 -4.30 4.73 -0.25
CA LEU A 103 -3.99 4.60 -1.67
C LEU A 103 -2.64 3.88 -1.88
N PHE A 104 -1.60 4.29 -1.14
CA PHE A 104 -0.29 3.63 -1.23
C PHE A 104 -0.31 2.19 -0.75
N THR A 105 -1.08 1.86 0.29
CA THR A 105 -1.23 0.45 0.69
C THR A 105 -1.94 -0.36 -0.38
N MET A 106 -2.96 0.19 -1.06
CA MET A 106 -3.60 -0.48 -2.20
C MET A 106 -2.60 -0.75 -3.32
N PHE A 107 -1.75 0.23 -3.65
CA PHE A 107 -0.71 0.06 -4.66
C PHE A 107 0.35 -0.98 -4.31
N SER A 108 0.64 -1.19 -3.01
CA SER A 108 1.53 -2.27 -2.58
C SER A 108 0.88 -3.66 -2.65
N GLN A 109 -0.44 -3.75 -2.52
CA GLN A 109 -1.17 -5.02 -2.51
C GLN A 109 -1.54 -5.53 -3.91
N PHE A 110 -1.86 -4.61 -4.82
CA PHE A 110 -2.27 -4.94 -6.18
C PHE A 110 -1.21 -4.53 -7.19
N PHE A 111 -0.64 -5.50 -7.91
CA PHE A 111 0.28 -5.21 -9.02
C PHE A 111 -0.43 -4.39 -10.11
N PHE A 112 0.31 -3.45 -10.73
CA PHE A 112 -0.15 -2.60 -11.83
C PHE A 112 -1.38 -1.71 -11.54
N SER A 113 -1.89 -1.70 -10.31
CA SER A 113 -3.01 -0.86 -9.87
C SER A 113 -2.81 0.63 -10.12
N TYR A 114 -1.55 1.09 -10.15
CA TYR A 114 -1.20 2.48 -10.43
C TYR A 114 -1.59 2.93 -11.85
N GLN A 115 -1.65 2.01 -12.83
CA GLN A 115 -2.03 2.32 -14.22
C GLN A 115 -3.43 2.95 -14.30
N VAL A 116 -4.32 2.56 -13.38
CA VAL A 116 -5.71 3.06 -13.30
C VAL A 116 -5.76 4.57 -13.07
N ILE A 117 -4.75 5.13 -12.39
CA ILE A 117 -4.75 6.54 -11.97
C ILE A 117 -3.85 7.42 -12.85
N VAL A 118 -2.88 6.83 -13.56
CA VAL A 118 -1.87 7.57 -14.34
C VAL A 118 -2.51 8.54 -15.33
N ASP A 119 -3.48 8.09 -16.13
CA ASP A 119 -4.13 8.94 -17.13
C ASP A 119 -4.82 10.15 -16.46
N ARG A 120 -5.43 9.92 -15.29
CA ARG A 120 -6.10 10.97 -14.53
C ARG A 120 -5.11 11.96 -13.91
N ILE A 121 -3.93 11.51 -13.50
CA ILE A 121 -2.86 12.39 -13.01
C ILE A 121 -2.38 13.31 -14.14
N ILE A 122 -2.16 12.76 -15.33
CA ILE A 122 -1.72 13.53 -16.50
C ILE A 122 -2.76 14.59 -16.85
N GLU A 123 -4.04 14.22 -16.92
CA GLU A 123 -5.14 15.17 -17.16
C GLU A 123 -5.20 16.33 -16.16
N LEU A 124 -4.83 16.09 -14.89
CA LEU A 124 -4.83 17.12 -13.85
C LEU A 124 -3.59 18.02 -13.92
N LEU A 125 -2.45 17.48 -14.33
CA LEU A 125 -1.22 18.25 -14.53
C LEU A 125 -1.34 19.16 -15.76
N ASP A 126 -1.91 18.66 -16.85
CA ASP A 126 -2.09 19.42 -18.10
C ASP A 126 -3.11 20.57 -17.94
N LYS A 127 -4.01 20.50 -16.94
CA LYS A 127 -5.00 21.55 -16.63
C LYS A 127 -4.59 22.47 -15.47
N SER A 128 -3.29 22.52 -15.15
CA SER A 128 -2.78 23.21 -13.96
C SER A 128 -3.20 24.68 -13.84
N ASP A 129 -3.48 25.38 -14.94
CA ASP A 129 -3.92 26.79 -14.93
C ASP A 129 -5.36 26.99 -14.41
N GLU A 130 -6.22 25.97 -14.45
CA GLU A 130 -7.64 26.06 -14.07
C GLU A 130 -7.96 25.38 -12.72
N VAL A 131 -7.01 24.63 -12.17
CA VAL A 131 -7.23 23.73 -11.02
C VAL A 131 -6.78 24.38 -9.71
N ASP A 132 -7.50 24.08 -8.62
CA ASP A 132 -7.18 24.58 -7.29
C ASP A 132 -5.77 24.11 -6.86
N HIS A 133 -4.96 25.02 -6.30
CA HIS A 133 -3.58 24.73 -5.90
C HIS A 133 -3.48 23.56 -4.92
N ASP A 134 -4.51 23.36 -4.10
CA ASP A 134 -4.61 22.27 -3.15
C ASP A 134 -4.70 20.89 -3.82
N GLU A 135 -5.35 20.83 -4.98
CA GLU A 135 -5.53 19.60 -5.75
C GLU A 135 -4.24 19.21 -6.47
N ILE A 136 -3.57 20.19 -7.11
CA ILE A 136 -2.25 20.00 -7.74
C ILE A 136 -1.23 19.53 -6.70
N LYS A 137 -1.22 20.15 -5.51
CA LYS A 137 -0.36 19.74 -4.40
C LYS A 137 -0.63 18.29 -3.95
N GLY A 138 -1.89 17.88 -3.91
CA GLY A 138 -2.28 16.49 -3.62
C GLY A 138 -1.76 15.51 -4.70
N CYS A 139 -1.91 15.88 -5.96
CA CYS A 139 -1.47 15.10 -7.11
C CYS A 139 0.06 14.90 -7.13
N LEU A 140 0.82 15.98 -6.91
CA LEU A 140 2.28 15.95 -6.80
C LEU A 140 2.75 15.08 -5.63
N TYR A 141 2.02 15.07 -4.51
CA TYR A 141 2.36 14.21 -3.38
C TYR A 141 2.16 12.72 -3.71
N ILE A 142 1.15 12.37 -4.50
CA ILE A 142 0.92 10.99 -4.96
C ILE A 142 2.04 10.55 -5.92
N LEU A 143 2.51 11.47 -6.79
CA LEU A 143 3.66 11.25 -7.68
C LEU A 143 4.97 11.07 -6.92
N LEU A 144 5.22 11.93 -5.92
CA LEU A 144 6.36 11.82 -5.01
C LEU A 144 6.31 10.49 -4.23
N GLY A 145 5.11 9.99 -3.97
CA GLY A 145 4.95 8.68 -3.39
C GLY A 145 5.34 8.61 -1.91
N ASN A 146 5.64 7.39 -1.45
CA ASN A 146 6.18 7.08 -0.13
C ASN A 146 7.39 6.14 -0.27
N GLU A 147 8.09 5.81 0.82
CA GLU A 147 9.28 4.94 0.80
C GLU A 147 9.05 3.61 0.05
N SER A 148 7.82 3.07 0.09
CA SER A 148 7.46 1.81 -0.58
C SER A 148 6.94 1.96 -2.01
N PHE A 149 6.56 3.17 -2.45
CA PHE A 149 5.90 3.39 -3.73
C PHE A 149 6.26 4.75 -4.31
N PHE A 150 6.98 4.76 -5.44
CA PHE A 150 7.31 5.97 -6.20
C PHE A 150 7.01 5.74 -7.68
N LEU A 151 6.07 6.52 -8.23
CA LEU A 151 5.55 6.37 -9.60
C LEU A 151 6.63 6.62 -10.68
N PRO A 152 7.43 7.70 -10.62
CA PRO A 152 8.45 8.02 -11.61
C PRO A 152 9.62 7.04 -11.71
N THR A 153 9.75 6.07 -10.80
CA THR A 153 10.79 5.02 -10.84
C THR A 153 10.23 3.64 -11.19
N LYS A 154 8.94 3.52 -11.51
CA LYS A 154 8.37 2.26 -11.97
C LYS A 154 8.85 1.93 -13.39
N HIS A 155 9.19 0.66 -13.63
CA HIS A 155 9.74 0.14 -14.89
C HIS A 155 8.75 0.07 -16.07
N SER A 156 7.84 1.02 -16.22
CA SER A 156 6.93 1.09 -17.37
C SER A 156 7.30 2.29 -18.23
N TRP A 157 8.06 2.04 -19.30
CA TRP A 157 8.55 3.09 -20.19
C TRP A 157 7.41 3.89 -20.84
N GLU A 158 6.33 3.21 -21.24
CA GLU A 158 5.13 3.84 -21.84
C GLU A 158 4.48 4.89 -20.93
N ILE A 159 4.52 4.67 -19.62
CA ILE A 159 3.96 5.59 -18.63
C ILE A 159 4.94 6.72 -18.35
N LEU A 160 6.23 6.41 -18.23
CA LEU A 160 7.28 7.41 -17.99
C LEU A 160 7.38 8.42 -19.14
N GLU A 161 7.24 7.95 -20.39
CA GLU A 161 7.26 8.81 -21.57
C GLU A 161 6.14 9.86 -21.55
N LYS A 162 4.97 9.52 -21.01
CA LYS A 162 3.85 10.47 -20.88
C LYS A 162 3.95 11.32 -19.62
N LEU A 163 4.45 10.74 -18.53
CA LEU A 163 4.46 11.38 -17.21
C LEU A 163 5.57 12.42 -17.06
N TRP A 164 6.77 12.17 -17.58
CA TRP A 164 7.89 13.10 -17.45
C TRP A 164 7.67 14.44 -18.14
N PRO A 165 7.14 14.51 -19.38
CA PRO A 165 6.80 15.78 -20.01
C PRO A 165 5.79 16.59 -19.19
N SER A 166 4.73 15.95 -18.67
CA SER A 166 3.70 16.62 -17.87
C SER A 166 4.19 17.11 -16.49
N ILE A 167 5.35 16.64 -16.01
CA ILE A 167 5.98 17.15 -14.77
C ILE A 167 6.95 18.30 -15.06
N ALA A 168 7.59 18.28 -16.24
CA ALA A 168 8.63 19.23 -16.61
C ALA A 168 8.08 20.56 -17.16
N CYS A 169 6.86 20.56 -17.69
CA CYS A 169 6.11 21.76 -18.08
C CYS A 169 5.51 22.47 -16.86
#